data_AF-A0A7W7S0Z3-F1
#
_entry.id   AF-A0A7W7S0Z3-F1
#
_cell.length_a   1.000
_cell.length_b   1.000
_cell.length_c   1.000
_cell.angle_alpha   90.00
_cell.angle_beta   90.00
_cell.angle_gamma   90.00
#
_symmetry.space_group_name_H-M   'P 1'
#
loop_
_entity.id
_entity.type
_entity.pdbx_description
1 polymer ?
#
loop_
_entity_poly.entity_id
_entity_poly.type
_entity_poly.pdbx_seq_one_letter_code
_entity_poly.pdbx_strand_id
1 'polypeptide(L)'
;MLSVPRHYKRAQALCHRDGVRDTPTLDRCVPGCGNIIRADEHAAQLRECAEFLDKRAAFAARPIGDRFRANAARLRDLADTHDRTRITLEDAT
;
A
#
# COMPACT_ATOMS: atom_id res chain seq x y z
N MET A 1 -13.31 13.24 -8.56
CA MET A 1 -12.16 12.68 -7.82
C MET A 1 -10.93 12.74 -8.71
N LEU A 2 -10.11 13.78 -8.54
CA LEU A 2 -8.85 13.91 -9.28
C LEU A 2 -7.79 13.05 -8.56
N SER A 3 -7.32 12.00 -9.22
CA SER A 3 -6.11 11.28 -8.77
C SER A 3 -4.93 12.23 -8.89
N VAL A 4 -4.39 12.67 -7.76
CA VAL A 4 -3.15 13.44 -7.72
C VAL A 4 -2.01 12.47 -8.11
N PRO A 5 -1.22 12.77 -9.16
CA PRO A 5 -0.08 11.94 -9.50
C PRO A 5 0.92 11.96 -8.33
N ARG A 6 1.19 10.79 -7.74
CA ARG A 6 2.16 10.61 -6.66
C ARG A 6 3.58 10.75 -7.21
N HIS A 7 3.99 11.97 -7.51
CA HIS A 7 5.38 12.30 -7.72
C HIS A 7 6.13 12.10 -6.40
N TYR A 8 7.22 11.35 -6.43
CA TYR A 8 8.12 11.19 -5.29
C TYR A 8 8.63 12.58 -4.85
N LYS A 9 8.17 13.05 -3.69
CA LYS A 9 8.64 14.30 -3.09
C LYS A 9 9.63 13.97 -1.98
N ARG A 10 10.92 14.20 -2.25
CA ARG A 10 12.04 13.99 -1.32
C ARG A 10 11.85 14.65 0.05
N ALA A 11 11.18 15.80 0.11
CA ALA A 11 10.87 16.49 1.37
C ALA A 11 9.87 15.73 2.28
N GLN A 12 9.08 14.82 1.71
CA GLN A 12 8.01 14.10 2.40
C GLN A 12 8.42 12.70 2.87
N ALA A 13 9.64 12.27 2.53
CA ALA A 13 10.24 11.07 3.09
C ALA A 13 10.82 11.42 4.48
N LEU A 14 10.20 10.89 5.53
CA LEU A 14 10.37 11.35 6.92
C LEU A 14 11.15 10.38 7.83
N CYS A 15 11.60 9.23 7.34
CA CYS A 15 12.46 8.35 8.14
C CYS A 15 13.87 8.96 8.20
N HIS A 16 14.43 9.09 9.42
CA HIS A 16 15.78 9.57 9.78
C HIS A 16 16.68 10.10 8.63
N ARG A 17 16.76 11.43 8.46
CA ARG A 17 17.76 12.06 7.57
C ARG A 17 19.08 12.17 8.33
N ASP A 18 20.01 11.25 8.10
CA ASP A 18 21.31 11.28 8.77
C ASP A 18 22.29 12.29 8.15
N GLY A 19 21.81 13.22 7.30
CA GLY A 19 22.59 14.26 6.63
C GLY A 19 23.60 13.77 5.57
N VAL A 20 24.03 12.51 5.63
CA VAL A 20 25.03 11.90 4.74
C VAL A 20 24.39 11.19 3.54
N ARG A 21 23.15 10.71 3.69
CA ARG A 21 22.37 10.10 2.59
C ARG A 21 21.04 10.81 2.44
N ASP A 22 20.82 11.33 1.24
CA ASP A 22 19.62 12.08 0.87
C ASP A 22 18.36 11.24 0.70
N THR A 23 18.52 9.92 0.63
CA THR A 23 17.43 8.96 0.53
C THR A 23 17.39 8.12 1.80
N PRO A 24 16.30 8.18 2.57
CA PRO A 24 16.16 7.35 3.75
C PRO A 24 16.05 5.89 3.36
N THR A 25 16.64 5.02 4.16
CA THR A 25 16.53 3.58 3.96
C THR A 25 15.29 3.04 4.66
N LEU A 26 14.65 2.05 4.05
CA LEU A 26 13.40 1.47 4.54
C LEU A 26 13.57 0.75 5.89
N ASP A 27 14.74 0.19 6.17
CA ASP A 27 15.12 -0.47 7.42
C ASP A 27 15.21 0.48 8.63
N ARG A 28 15.19 1.80 8.41
CA ARG A 28 15.24 2.82 9.47
C ARG A 28 13.92 3.55 9.67
N CYS A 29 12.82 3.03 9.12
CA CYS A 29 11.51 3.62 9.33
C CYS A 29 10.95 3.28 10.71
N VAL A 30 10.51 4.32 11.41
CA VAL A 30 9.81 4.21 12.69
C VAL A 30 8.30 4.24 12.47
N PRO A 31 7.50 3.57 13.31
CA PRO A 31 6.05 3.71 13.29
C PRO A 31 5.65 5.18 13.39
N GLY A 32 4.64 5.57 12.61
CA GLY A 32 4.21 6.96 12.48
C GLY A 32 5.02 7.82 11.50
N CYS A 33 6.08 7.28 10.87
CA CYS A 33 6.74 8.01 9.78
C CYS A 33 5.82 8.10 8.54
N GLY A 34 5.92 9.21 7.80
CA GLY A 34 5.05 9.44 6.64
C GLY A 34 5.17 8.40 5.51
N ASN A 35 6.25 7.61 5.46
CA ASN A 35 6.37 6.53 4.47
C ASN A 35 5.53 5.31 4.85
N ILE A 36 5.56 4.91 6.13
CA ILE A 36 4.72 3.83 6.65
C ILE A 36 3.25 4.23 6.55
N ILE A 37 2.90 5.45 6.98
CA ILE A 37 1.51 5.95 6.89
C ILE A 37 0.98 5.85 5.45
N ARG A 38 1.77 6.28 4.44
CA ARG A 38 1.34 6.17 3.03
C ARG A 38 1.23 4.74 2.54
N ALA A 39 2.15 3.87 2.95
CA ALA A 39 2.11 2.47 2.55
C ALA A 39 0.89 1.77 3.17
N ASP A 40 0.60 2.04 4.44
CA ASP A 40 -0.59 1.58 5.17
C ASP A 40 -1.88 2.07 4.48
N GLU A 41 -1.95 3.36 4.12
CA GLU A 41 -3.08 3.95 3.38
C GLU A 41 -3.26 3.28 2.00
N HIS A 42 -2.18 2.99 1.29
CA HIS A 42 -2.27 2.29 0.01
C HIS A 42 -2.78 0.86 0.19
N ALA A 43 -2.31 0.14 1.22
CA ALA A 43 -2.81 -1.20 1.53
C ALA A 43 -4.31 -1.18 1.84
N ALA A 44 -4.80 -0.17 2.59
CA ALA A 44 -6.22 0.02 2.82
C ALA A 44 -6.99 0.28 1.51
N GLN A 45 -6.51 1.17 0.64
CA GLN A 45 -7.13 1.44 -0.67
C GLN A 45 -7.19 0.22 -1.58
N LEU A 46 -6.17 -0.66 -1.54
CA LEU A 46 -6.17 -1.92 -2.28
C LEU A 46 -7.30 -2.84 -1.81
N ARG A 47 -7.54 -2.92 -0.49
CA ARG A 47 -8.64 -3.70 0.09
C ARG A 47 -10.01 -3.14 -0.31
N GLU A 48 -10.19 -1.82 -0.26
CA GLU A 48 -11.42 -1.16 -0.72
C GLU A 48 -11.69 -1.43 -2.21
N CYS A 49 -10.65 -1.34 -3.05
CA CYS A 49 -10.75 -1.66 -4.47
C CYS A 49 -11.12 -3.13 -4.70
N ALA A 50 -10.55 -4.05 -3.92
CA ALA A 50 -10.87 -5.48 -4.00
C ALA A 50 -12.34 -5.74 -3.66
N GLU A 51 -12.86 -5.15 -2.57
CA GLU A 51 -14.27 -5.25 -2.21
C GLU A 51 -15.19 -4.70 -3.29
N PHE A 52 -14.83 -3.55 -3.87
CA PHE A 52 -15.60 -2.96 -4.95
C PHE A 52 -15.67 -3.89 -6.18
N LEU A 53 -14.55 -4.53 -6.54
CA LEU A 53 -14.51 -5.48 -7.65
C LEU A 53 -15.36 -6.73 -7.37
N ASP A 54 -15.34 -7.26 -6.15
CA ASP A 54 -16.18 -8.41 -5.78
C ASP A 54 -17.67 -8.07 -5.82
N LYS A 55 -18.05 -6.88 -5.33
CA LYS A 55 -19.44 -6.37 -5.45
C LYS A 55 -19.86 -6.31 -6.92
N ARG A 56 -18.99 -5.84 -7.82
CA ARG A 56 -19.29 -5.82 -9.26
C ARG A 56 -19.33 -7.21 -9.89
N ALA A 57 -18.52 -8.14 -9.41
CA ALA A 57 -18.49 -9.52 -9.91
C ALA A 57 -19.81 -10.25 -9.69
N ALA A 58 -20.57 -9.91 -8.65
CA ALA A 58 -21.89 -10.48 -8.36
C ALA A 58 -22.94 -10.15 -9.43
N PHE A 59 -22.77 -9.02 -10.15
CA PHE A 59 -23.73 -8.55 -11.17
C PHE A 59 -23.20 -8.70 -12.60
N ALA A 60 -21.98 -9.20 -12.78
CA ALA A 60 -21.34 -9.33 -14.08
C ALA A 60 -21.59 -10.72 -14.69
N ALA A 61 -21.61 -10.79 -16.03
CA ALA A 61 -21.56 -12.07 -16.73
C ALA A 61 -20.35 -12.89 -16.27
N ARG A 62 -20.51 -14.20 -16.12
CA ARG A 62 -19.52 -15.11 -15.52
C ARG A 62 -18.06 -14.85 -15.93
N PRO A 63 -17.68 -14.79 -17.22
CA PRO A 63 -16.26 -14.58 -17.58
C PRO A 63 -15.70 -13.22 -17.13
N ILE A 64 -16.56 -12.19 -17.02
CA ILE A 64 -16.18 -10.87 -16.50
C ILE A 64 -16.12 -10.92 -14.97
N GLY A 65 -17.10 -11.55 -14.33
CA GLY A 65 -17.14 -11.75 -12.88
C GLY A 65 -15.91 -12.51 -12.37
N ASP A 66 -15.48 -13.56 -13.08
CA ASP A 66 -14.27 -14.32 -12.75
C ASP A 66 -13.01 -13.45 -12.83
N ARG A 67 -12.90 -12.58 -13.85
CA ARG A 67 -11.79 -11.63 -13.97
C ARG A 67 -11.80 -10.59 -12.86
N PHE A 68 -12.96 -10.10 -12.44
CA PHE A 68 -13.07 -9.18 -11.31
C PHE A 68 -12.64 -9.85 -10.00
N ARG A 69 -13.10 -11.07 -9.73
CA ARG A 69 -12.66 -11.86 -8.56
C ARG A 69 -11.16 -12.12 -8.57
N ALA A 70 -10.60 -12.51 -9.71
CA ALA A 70 -9.15 -12.72 -9.84
C ALA A 70 -8.32 -11.44 -9.65
N ASN A 71 -8.88 -10.27 -9.98
CA ASN A 71 -8.25 -8.99 -9.70
C ASN A 71 -8.37 -8.63 -8.22
N ALA A 72 -9.55 -8.77 -7.62
CA ALA A 72 -9.77 -8.57 -6.19
C ALA A 72 -8.81 -9.42 -5.34
N ALA A 73 -8.62 -10.69 -5.70
CA ALA A 73 -7.64 -11.57 -5.05
C ALA A 73 -6.20 -11.00 -5.11
N ARG A 74 -5.73 -10.59 -6.29
CA ARG A 74 -4.40 -9.99 -6.45
C ARG A 74 -4.20 -8.71 -5.63
N LEU A 75 -5.23 -7.87 -5.53
CA LEU A 75 -5.16 -6.64 -4.72
C LEU A 75 -5.06 -6.96 -3.22
N ARG A 76 -5.77 -7.99 -2.75
CA ARG A 76 -5.64 -8.50 -1.37
C ARG A 76 -4.25 -9.05 -1.13
N ASP A 77 -3.73 -9.89 -2.02
CA ASP A 77 -2.38 -10.47 -1.89
C ASP A 77 -1.30 -9.37 -1.77
N LEU A 78 -1.45 -8.26 -2.48
CA LEU A 78 -0.54 -7.11 -2.39
C LEU A 78 -0.66 -6.41 -1.04
N ALA A 79 -1.86 -6.20 -0.53
CA ALA A 79 -2.09 -5.61 0.80
C ALA A 79 -1.55 -6.53 1.92
N ASP A 80 -1.76 -7.84 1.80
CA ASP A 80 -1.26 -8.83 2.77
C ASP A 80 0.26 -8.96 2.70
N THR A 81 0.85 -8.79 1.51
CA THR A 81 2.31 -8.72 1.37
C THR A 81 2.86 -7.48 2.06
N HIS A 82 2.18 -6.33 1.92
CA HIS A 82 2.53 -5.12 2.66
C HIS A 82 2.52 -5.39 4.18
N ASP A 83 1.45 -5.96 4.72
CA ASP A 83 1.36 -6.20 6.17
C ASP A 83 2.46 -7.15 6.67
N ARG A 84 2.76 -8.22 5.91
CA ARG A 84 3.83 -9.17 6.25
C ARG A 84 5.24 -8.60 6.12
N THR A 85 5.43 -7.64 5.21
CA THR A 85 6.75 -7.03 4.94
C THR A 85 6.87 -5.64 5.55
N ARG A 86 5.91 -5.26 6.40
CA ARG A 86 5.90 -3.98 7.12
C ARG A 86 7.09 -3.96 8.07
N ILE A 87 8.12 -3.20 7.72
CA ILE A 87 9.30 -3.02 8.57
C ILE A 87 9.08 -1.80 9.46
N THR A 88 8.92 -2.05 10.76
CA THR A 88 8.98 -1.03 11.82
C THR A 88 10.04 -1.42 12.84
N LEU A 89 10.87 -0.47 13.28
CA LEU A 89 11.88 -0.68 14.34
C LEU A 89 11.28 -1.12 15.70
N GLU A 90 9.95 -1.08 15.88
CA GLU A 90 9.28 -1.60 17.09
C GLU A 90 9.23 -3.12 17.18
N ASP A 91 9.48 -3.86 16.08
CA ASP A 91 9.45 -5.34 16.08
C ASP A 91 10.81 -6.00 16.38
N ALA A 92 11.83 -5.23 16.78
CA ALA A 92 13.11 -5.76 17.26
C ALA A 92 13.18 -5.59 18.79
N THR A 93 12.86 -6.68 19.49
CA THR A 93 13.05 -6.82 20.94
C THR A 93 14.53 -6.73 21.32
#